data_AF-A0A7U9E0M5-F1
#
_entry.id   AF-A0A7U9E0M5-F1
#
_cell.length_a   1.000
_cell.length_b   1.000
_cell.length_c   1.000
_cell.angle_alpha   90.00
_cell.angle_beta   90.00
_cell.angle_gamma   90.00
#
_symmetry.space_group_name_H-M   'P 1'
#
loop_
_entity.id
_entity.type
_entity.pdbx_description
1 polymer ?
#
loop_
_entity_poly.entity_id
_entity_poly.type
_entity_poly.pdbx_seq_one_letter_code
_entity_poly.pdbx_strand_id
1 'polypeptide(L)' 'MRWNSEAGYVEGVVVKKHTRDVEFKGRTRHCSADDPQYEIRSDKTDHVAMHKGGALKKA' A
#
# COMPACT_ATOMS: atom_id res chain seq x y z
N MET A 1 -2.51 3.11 -9.88
CA MET A 1 -1.43 3.88 -9.21
C MET A 1 -0.11 3.21 -9.51
N ARG A 2 0.99 3.96 -9.62
CA ARG A 2 2.32 3.39 -9.91
C ARG A 2 3.26 3.65 -8.75
N TRP A 3 3.87 2.60 -8.21
CA TRP A 3 4.92 2.75 -7.21
C TRP A 3 6.12 1.87 -7.57
N ASN A 4 7.26 2.24 -7.01
CA ASN A 4 8.50 1.51 -7.18
C ASN A 4 8.52 0.35 -6.18
N SER A 5 8.68 -0.86 -6.68
CA SER A 5 8.90 -2.07 -5.90
C SER A 5 10.25 -2.67 -6.28
N GLU A 6 10.80 -3.54 -5.43
CA GLU A 6 12.06 -4.26 -5.68
C GLU A 6 12.07 -5.00 -7.03
N ALA A 7 10.88 -5.40 -7.53
CA ALA A 7 10.67 -6.04 -8.82
C ALA A 7 10.42 -5.07 -10.00
N GLY A 8 10.58 -3.76 -9.82
CA GLY A 8 10.31 -2.72 -10.83
C GLY A 8 9.05 -1.89 -10.57
N TYR A 9 8.46 -1.33 -11.64
CA TYR A 9 7.24 -0.53 -11.51
C TYR A 9 6.03 -1.45 -11.44
N VAL A 10 5.34 -1.41 -10.30
CA VAL A 10 4.10 -2.13 -10.09
C VAL A 10 2.94 -1.17 -10.29
N GLU A 11 1.99 -1.60 -11.10
CA GLU A 11 0.70 -0.96 -11.27
C GLU A 11 -0.32 -1.72 -10.44
N GLY A 12 -1.16 -0.97 -9.73
CA GLY A 12 -2.21 -1.55 -8.93
C GLY A 12 -3.19 -0.52 -8.41
N VAL A 13 -4.23 -1.05 -7.78
CA VAL A 13 -5.38 -0.31 -7.27
C VAL A 13 -5.33 -0.25 -5.75
N VAL A 14 -5.52 0.95 -5.20
CA VAL A 14 -5.74 1.12 -3.76
C VAL A 14 -7.07 0.49 -3.44
N VAL A 15 -7.06 -0.58 -2.65
CA VAL A 15 -8.27 -1.28 -2.21
C VAL A 15 -8.76 -0.74 -0.87
N LYS A 16 -7.86 -0.24 -0.03
CA LYS A 16 -8.22 0.26 1.31
C LYS A 16 -7.23 1.30 1.82
N LYS A 17 -7.74 2.28 2.56
CA LYS A 17 -6.97 3.23 3.37
C LYS A 17 -7.10 2.85 4.84
N HIS A 18 -5.99 2.72 5.53
CA HIS A 18 -5.88 2.42 6.95
C HIS A 18 -5.35 3.66 7.67
N THR A 19 -6.13 4.15 8.64
CA THR A 19 -5.78 5.32 9.49
C THR A 19 -5.66 4.94 10.96
N ARG A 20 -5.62 3.64 11.25
CA ARG A 20 -5.48 3.03 12.57
C ARG A 20 -4.62 1.80 12.43
N ASP A 21 -3.99 1.39 13.52
CA ASP A 21 -3.17 0.20 13.58
C ASP A 21 -3.91 -1.03 13.02
N VAL A 22 -3.24 -1.74 12.14
CA VAL A 22 -3.79 -2.90 11.44
C VAL A 22 -2.75 -4.01 11.38
N GLU A 23 -3.19 -5.25 11.55
CA GLU A 23 -2.33 -6.40 11.31
C GLU A 23 -2.26 -6.69 9.81
N PHE A 24 -1.05 -6.72 9.26
CA PHE A 24 -0.80 -7.02 7.86
C PHE A 24 0.34 -8.01 7.71
N LYS A 25 0.06 -9.18 7.11
CA LYS A 25 1.02 -10.29 6.93
C LYS A 25 1.73 -10.66 8.26
N GLY A 26 0.95 -10.80 9.34
CA GLY A 26 1.46 -11.17 10.67
C GLY A 26 2.28 -10.10 11.38
N ARG A 27 2.23 -8.84 10.92
CA ARG A 27 2.91 -7.70 11.56
C ARG A 27 1.96 -6.54 11.75
N THR A 28 2.04 -5.89 12.91
CA THR A 28 1.30 -4.65 13.16
C THR A 28 1.89 -3.52 12.33
N ARG A 29 1.04 -2.86 11.56
CA ARG A 29 1.33 -1.63 10.84
C ARG A 29 0.72 -0.47 11.61
N HIS A 30 1.58 0.33 12.20
CA HIS A 30 1.16 1.57 12.84
C HIS A 30 0.69 2.56 11.78
N CYS A 31 -0.57 2.98 11.88
CA CYS A 31 -1.19 3.90 10.95
C CYS A 31 -1.99 4.94 11.73
N SER A 32 -1.99 6.19 11.27
CA SER A 32 -2.79 7.26 11.87
C SER A 32 -3.53 8.05 10.78
N ALA A 33 -4.35 9.02 11.19
CA ALA A 33 -4.99 9.93 10.25
C ALA A 33 -3.96 10.79 9.50
N ASP A 34 -2.89 11.20 10.20
CA ASP A 34 -1.79 12.01 9.67
C ASP A 34 -0.80 11.20 8.83
N ASP A 35 -0.57 9.93 9.18
CA ASP A 35 0.28 8.99 8.44
C ASP A 35 -0.50 7.72 8.05
N PRO A 36 -1.41 7.83 7.07
CA PRO A 36 -2.21 6.70 6.63
C PRO A 36 -1.39 5.73 5.77
N GLN A 37 -1.68 4.44 5.91
CA GLN A 37 -1.19 3.40 5.00
C GLN A 37 -2.29 2.93 4.07
N TYR A 38 -1.90 2.58 2.85
CA TYR A 38 -2.79 2.17 1.79
C TYR A 38 -2.47 0.74 1.41
N GLU A 39 -3.50 -0.08 1.42
CA GLU A 39 -3.47 -1.43 0.92
C GLU A 39 -3.73 -1.39 -0.58
N ILE A 40 -2.85 -2.04 -1.33
CA ILE A 40 -2.82 -1.96 -2.77
C ILE A 40 -2.73 -3.37 -3.33
N ARG A 41 -3.63 -3.67 -4.25
CA ARG A 41 -3.63 -4.91 -5.00
C ARG A 41 -2.95 -4.67 -6.34
N SER A 42 -1.91 -5.45 -6.63
CA SER A 42 -1.24 -5.50 -7.92
C SER A 42 -2.19 -6.05 -8.97
N ASP A 43 -2.30 -5.37 -10.11
CA ASP A 43 -3.17 -5.82 -11.22
C ASP A 43 -2.61 -7.07 -11.92
N LYS A 44 -1.30 -7.34 -11.76
CA LYS A 44 -0.60 -8.40 -12.50
C LYS A 44 -0.46 -9.72 -11.73
N THR A 45 -0.42 -9.65 -10.40
CA THR A 45 0.07 -10.77 -9.58
C THR A 45 -0.83 -11.11 -8.40
N ASP A 46 -2.02 -10.51 -8.31
CA ASP A 46 -2.91 -10.57 -7.14
C ASP A 46 -2.23 -10.22 -5.80
N HIS A 47 -1.01 -9.70 -5.88
CA HIS A 47 -0.18 -9.43 -4.72
C HIS A 47 -0.72 -8.21 -4.00
N VAL A 48 -0.96 -8.36 -2.70
CA VAL A 48 -1.34 -7.24 -1.84
C VAL A 48 -0.11 -6.70 -1.11
N ALA A 49 0.07 -5.38 -1.21
CA ALA A 49 1.12 -4.63 -0.54
C ALA A 49 0.50 -3.49 0.28
N MET A 50 1.24 -2.99 1.27
CA MET A 50 0.83 -1.86 2.09
C MET A 50 1.91 -0.79 2.09
N HIS A 51 1.55 0.43 1.70
CA HIS A 51 2.47 1.56 1.51
C HIS A 51 1.90 2.86 2.10
N LYS A 52 2.77 3.72 2.62
CA LYS A 52 2.39 5.08 3.06
C LYS A 52 1.98 5.94 1.87
N GLY A 53 1.09 6.90 2.11
CA GLY A 53 0.56 7.79 1.05
C GLY A 53 1.64 8.51 0.25
N GLY A 54 2.72 8.97 0.90
CA GLY A 54 3.83 9.66 0.23
C GLY A 54 4.65 8.78 -0.72
N ALA A 55 4.60 7.45 -0.58
CA ALA A 55 5.28 6.52 -1.48
C ALA A 55 4.49 6.27 -2.77
N LEU A 56 3.22 6.69 -2.82
CA LEU A 56 2.35 6.48 -3.96
C LEU A 56 2.45 7.67 -4.90
N LYS A 57 3.07 7.46 -6.06
CA LYS A 57 2.98 8.43 -7.15
C LYS A 57 1.69 8.15 -7.92
N LYS A 58 0.83 9.16 -8.02
CA LYS A 58 -0.18 9.21 -9.08
C LYS A 58 0.61 9.30 -10.38
N ALA A 59 0.44 8.31 -11.25
CA ALA A 59 0.88 8.39 -12.63
C ALA A 59 -0.09 9.27 -13.40
#